data_AF-A0A956HJ20-F1
#
_entry.id   AF-A0A956HJ20-F1
#
_cell.length_a   1.000
_cell.length_b   1.000
_cell.length_c   1.000
_cell.angle_alpha   90.00
_cell.angle_beta   90.00
_cell.angle_gamma   90.00
#
_symmetry.space_group_name_H-M   'P 1'
#
loop_
_entity.id
_entity.type
_entity.pdbx_description
1 polymer ?
#
loop_
_entity_poly.entity_id
_entity_poly.type
_entity_poly.pdbx_seq_one_letter_code
_entity_poly.pdbx_strand_id
1 'polypeptide(L)'
;LAETDDEKRTEKIRELQKRDRDGKSERTLSAFQLRNMARLAKSSGIVDDEPEATTPTSTPTGDTADAATTSDAPESAAERPSGSGDGGSDPRRTTQRDPKESRRLSSEAHKALQSGQRKRAETLFHQALAADNRNGAALIGLSDIHFDRSEYPTAVNYAEKAVQASPKNSGYRIRLGDAYFKLLRYADARREYEVAKSLGNKEADDRLAKVKARLGK
;
A
#
# COMPACT_ATOMS: atom_id res chain seq x y z
N LEU A 1 19.26 -25.75 46.45
CA LEU A 1 18.57 -24.56 45.90
C LEU A 1 18.53 -24.76 44.40
N ALA A 2 17.35 -25.05 43.85
CA ALA A 2 17.19 -25.26 42.41
C ALA A 2 16.66 -23.96 41.80
N GLU A 3 17.44 -23.33 40.93
CA GLU A 3 16.99 -22.20 40.11
C GLU A 3 15.80 -22.65 39.26
N THR A 4 14.77 -21.81 39.18
CA THR A 4 13.54 -22.14 38.46
C THR A 4 13.73 -21.92 36.95
N ASP A 5 13.05 -22.71 36.12
CA ASP A 5 13.18 -22.61 34.65
C ASP A 5 12.75 -21.25 34.10
N ASP A 6 11.92 -20.49 34.82
CA ASP A 6 11.49 -19.16 34.42
C ASP A 6 12.58 -18.10 34.57
N GLU A 7 13.47 -18.21 35.57
CA GLU A 7 14.64 -17.33 35.70
C GLU A 7 15.56 -17.49 34.48
N LYS A 8 15.85 -18.74 34.10
CA LYS A 8 16.64 -19.09 32.89
C LYS A 8 15.99 -18.59 31.59
N ARG A 9 14.65 -18.59 31.52
CA ARG A 9 13.91 -18.00 30.37
C ARG A 9 14.04 -16.48 30.33
N THR A 10 13.84 -15.79 31.46
CA THR A 10 13.99 -14.33 31.51
C THR A 10 15.41 -13.86 31.22
N GLU A 11 16.43 -14.57 31.69
CA GLU A 11 17.82 -14.23 31.39
C GLU A 11 18.16 -14.43 29.91
N LYS A 12 17.67 -15.52 29.29
CA LYS A 12 17.83 -15.75 27.85
C LYS A 12 17.14 -14.69 26.98
N ILE A 13 15.97 -14.20 27.38
CA ILE A 13 15.29 -13.09 26.71
C ILE A 13 16.12 -11.80 26.83
N ARG A 14 16.68 -11.53 28.02
CA ARG A 14 17.54 -10.37 28.28
C ARG A 14 18.87 -10.43 27.50
N GLU A 15 19.43 -11.63 27.28
CA GLU A 15 20.61 -11.86 26.44
C GLU A 15 20.32 -11.55 24.96
N LEU A 16 19.20 -12.04 24.43
CA LEU A 16 18.77 -11.79 23.04
C LEU A 16 18.53 -10.28 22.79
N GLN A 17 17.87 -9.59 23.74
CA GLN A 17 17.63 -8.14 23.67
C GLN A 17 18.90 -7.27 23.81
N LYS A 18 20.01 -7.83 24.30
CA LYS A 18 21.33 -7.17 24.25
C LYS A 18 22.00 -7.37 22.89
N ARG A 19 21.95 -8.58 22.31
CA ARG A 19 22.48 -8.87 20.97
C ARG A 19 21.86 -7.98 19.88
N ASP A 20 20.55 -7.74 19.93
CA ASP A 20 19.87 -6.83 18.99
C ASP A 20 20.26 -5.35 19.17
N ARG A 21 20.84 -4.98 20.32
CA ARG A 21 21.22 -3.59 20.64
C ARG A 21 22.62 -3.23 20.11
N ASP A 22 23.53 -4.20 20.09
CA ASP A 22 24.90 -4.04 19.58
C ASP A 22 25.02 -4.43 18.09
N GLY A 23 23.99 -5.09 17.53
CA GLY A 23 23.96 -5.58 16.14
C GLY A 23 23.34 -4.60 15.14
N LYS A 24 24.19 -3.82 14.44
CA LYS A 24 23.83 -2.95 13.30
C LYS A 24 22.73 -3.53 12.39
N SER A 25 21.50 -3.03 12.48
CA SER A 25 20.48 -3.27 11.47
C SER A 25 19.52 -2.08 11.38
N GLU A 26 19.79 -1.17 10.43
CA GLU A 26 18.85 -0.12 10.04
C GLU A 26 17.64 -0.74 9.33
N ARG A 27 16.70 -1.26 10.11
CA ARG A 27 15.33 -1.50 9.64
C ARG A 27 14.53 -0.23 9.85
N THR A 28 14.66 0.70 8.91
CA THR A 28 13.77 1.86 8.80
C THR A 28 12.35 1.37 8.53
N LEU A 29 11.58 1.18 9.61
CA LEU A 29 10.15 0.91 9.52
C LEU A 29 9.50 2.07 8.78
N SER A 30 8.84 1.76 7.66
CA SER A 30 8.07 2.78 6.93
C SER A 30 7.05 3.42 7.87
N ALA A 31 6.85 4.74 7.77
CA ALA A 31 5.88 5.46 8.59
C ALA A 31 4.46 4.85 8.51
N PHE A 32 4.16 4.14 7.43
CA PHE A 32 2.92 3.37 7.26
C PHE A 32 2.80 2.17 8.22
N GLN A 33 3.91 1.47 8.51
CA GLN A 33 3.94 0.32 9.41
C GLN A 33 3.75 0.74 10.88
N LEU A 34 4.39 1.85 11.29
CA LEU A 34 4.21 2.43 12.62
C LEU A 34 2.75 2.88 12.86
N ARG A 35 2.12 3.49 11.85
CA ARG A 35 0.72 3.96 11.95
C ARG A 35 -0.30 2.84 12.09
N ASN A 36 -0.02 1.64 11.56
CA ASN A 36 -0.89 0.47 11.73
C ASN A 36 -0.72 -0.20 13.11
N MET A 37 0.49 -0.23 13.67
CA MET A 37 0.72 -0.78 15.02
C MET A 37 0.02 0.05 16.11
N ALA A 38 0.06 1.39 16.01
CA ALA A 38 -0.60 2.27 16.98
C ALA A 38 -2.14 2.11 17.04
N ARG A 39 -2.78 1.58 15.98
CA ARG A 39 -4.22 1.29 15.97
C ARG A 39 -4.59 -0.04 16.65
N LEU A 40 -3.66 -0.98 16.74
CA LEU A 40 -3.91 -2.30 17.33
C LEU A 40 -3.78 -2.30 18.87
N ALA A 41 -3.04 -1.35 19.44
CA ALA A 41 -2.87 -1.20 20.88
C ALA A 41 -4.04 -0.50 21.59
N LYS A 42 -5.04 0.03 20.86
CA LYS A 42 -6.15 0.83 21.42
C LYS A 42 -7.53 0.13 21.36
N SER A 43 -7.55 -1.20 21.17
CA SER A 43 -8.77 -2.02 21.16
C SER A 43 -8.84 -3.09 22.26
N SER A 44 -7.81 -3.22 23.11
CA SER A 44 -7.92 -4.00 24.37
C SER A 44 -8.23 -3.03 25.50
N GLY A 45 -9.52 -2.87 25.79
CA GLY A 45 -9.96 -2.11 26.96
C GLY A 45 -9.68 -2.89 28.24
N ILE A 46 -8.83 -2.34 29.10
CA ILE A 46 -8.78 -2.60 30.54
C ILE A 46 -8.82 -1.22 31.21
N VAL A 47 -9.63 -1.13 32.27
CA VAL A 47 -9.92 0.09 33.02
C VAL A 47 -9.14 0.04 34.34
N ASP A 48 -8.93 1.21 34.96
CA ASP A 48 -8.33 1.42 36.29
C ASP A 48 -6.81 1.09 36.37
N ASP A 49 -5.97 1.79 37.14
CA ASP A 49 -6.19 2.76 38.22
C ASP A 49 -5.10 3.86 38.22
N GLU A 50 -5.32 4.97 38.90
CA GLU A 50 -4.32 6.03 39.17
C GLU A 50 -3.50 5.67 40.45
N PRO A 51 -2.37 6.34 40.81
CA PRO A 51 -2.44 7.70 41.35
C PRO A 51 -1.22 8.65 41.12
N GLU A 52 -1.54 9.92 40.90
CA GLU A 52 -0.96 11.16 41.46
C GLU A 52 0.57 11.49 41.51
N ALA A 53 0.78 12.82 41.42
CA ALA A 53 1.90 13.63 41.95
C ALA A 53 3.24 13.65 41.14
N THR A 54 3.87 14.79 40.83
CA THR A 54 3.76 16.19 41.33
C THR A 54 3.97 17.26 40.25
N THR A 55 3.36 18.44 40.47
CA THR A 55 3.61 19.77 39.85
C THR A 55 5.00 20.36 40.26
N PRO A 56 5.58 21.46 39.69
CA PRO A 56 4.86 22.72 39.35
C PRO A 56 5.39 23.76 38.32
N THR A 57 4.44 24.62 37.88
CA THR A 57 4.48 26.10 37.74
C THR A 57 5.44 26.86 36.79
N SER A 58 4.83 27.70 35.93
CA SER A 58 5.20 29.08 35.45
C SER A 58 4.89 29.23 33.95
N THR A 59 4.24 30.26 33.38
CA THR A 59 3.45 31.43 33.85
C THR A 59 2.57 31.93 32.67
N PRO A 60 1.41 32.59 32.89
CA PRO A 60 0.63 33.22 31.81
C PRO A 60 0.43 34.75 31.95
N THR A 61 0.53 35.49 30.84
CA THR A 61 -0.06 36.82 30.49
C THR A 61 0.35 37.13 29.03
N GLY A 62 -0.40 37.80 28.14
CA GLY A 62 -1.17 39.04 28.26
C GLY A 62 -0.26 40.25 27.95
N ASP A 63 -0.58 41.24 27.10
CA ASP A 63 -1.82 41.62 26.40
C ASP A 63 -1.52 42.77 25.37
N THR A 64 -2.49 43.18 24.53
CA THR A 64 -2.58 44.47 23.78
C THR A 64 -1.56 44.81 22.66
N ALA A 65 -1.73 45.88 21.85
CA ALA A 65 -2.84 46.36 20.98
C ALA A 65 -2.40 47.66 20.23
N ASP A 66 -2.77 47.81 18.95
CA ASP A 66 -2.98 49.06 18.13
C ASP A 66 -2.91 48.66 16.63
N ALA A 67 -3.82 48.96 15.69
CA ALA A 67 -4.55 50.19 15.33
C ALA A 67 -3.63 51.30 14.75
N ALA A 68 -3.94 52.04 13.68
CA ALA A 68 -4.87 51.92 12.54
C ALA A 68 -4.30 52.83 11.39
N THR A 69 -4.75 52.89 10.13
CA THR A 69 -5.86 53.78 9.66
C THR A 69 -5.70 54.09 8.14
N THR A 70 -6.75 53.81 7.33
CA THR A 70 -7.19 54.45 6.05
C THR A 70 -6.27 54.53 4.79
N SER A 71 -6.76 54.64 3.54
CA SER A 71 -8.13 54.79 2.98
C SER A 71 -8.23 54.31 1.52
N ASP A 72 -9.48 54.05 1.09
CA ASP A 72 -10.04 54.03 -0.29
C ASP A 72 -9.68 52.85 -1.24
N ALA A 73 -10.51 52.46 -2.24
CA ALA A 73 -11.84 52.93 -2.71
C ALA A 73 -12.73 51.73 -3.19
N PRO A 74 -14.06 51.89 -3.42
CA PRO A 74 -14.97 50.76 -3.72
C PRO A 74 -15.53 50.67 -5.15
N GLU A 75 -15.87 49.45 -5.61
CA GLU A 75 -16.89 49.02 -6.62
C GLU A 75 -16.61 47.53 -6.97
N SER A 76 -17.51 46.66 -7.48
CA SER A 76 -18.97 46.55 -7.46
C SER A 76 -19.37 45.11 -7.88
N ALA A 77 -20.47 44.58 -7.33
CA ALA A 77 -21.35 43.49 -7.80
C ALA A 77 -20.83 42.19 -8.52
N ALA A 78 -21.28 41.04 -7.99
CA ALA A 78 -21.61 39.77 -8.68
C ALA A 78 -20.43 38.94 -9.28
N GLU A 79 -20.44 37.59 -9.38
CA GLU A 79 -21.45 36.52 -9.15
C GLU A 79 -20.84 35.33 -8.38
N ARG A 80 -21.66 34.34 -7.94
CA ARG A 80 -21.18 32.99 -7.56
C ARG A 80 -21.38 32.04 -8.74
N PRO A 81 -20.41 31.14 -9.00
CA PRO A 81 -20.62 29.74 -8.59
C PRO A 81 -19.36 29.17 -7.88
N SER A 82 -19.45 28.37 -6.82
CA SER A 82 -20.09 27.04 -6.72
C SER A 82 -19.50 26.00 -7.68
N GLY A 83 -18.36 25.39 -7.31
CA GLY A 83 -17.91 24.15 -7.97
C GLY A 83 -16.46 23.77 -7.71
N SER A 84 -16.25 22.74 -6.88
CA SER A 84 -15.06 21.85 -6.85
C SER A 84 -13.71 22.46 -6.47
N GLY A 85 -13.21 22.06 -5.29
CA GLY A 85 -11.93 22.52 -4.75
C GLY A 85 -10.73 22.20 -5.67
N ASP A 86 -9.92 23.23 -5.86
CA ASP A 86 -8.62 23.22 -6.52
C ASP A 86 -7.71 22.11 -5.95
N GLY A 87 -7.40 21.12 -6.78
CA GLY A 87 -6.45 20.06 -6.49
C GLY A 87 -5.04 20.56 -6.79
N GLY A 88 -4.37 21.10 -5.77
CA GLY A 88 -3.12 21.85 -5.87
C GLY A 88 -2.12 21.36 -6.92
N SER A 89 -1.68 22.30 -7.76
CA SER A 89 -0.72 22.11 -8.84
C SER A 89 0.69 21.74 -8.34
N ASP A 90 1.11 20.48 -8.53
CA ASP A 90 2.51 20.06 -8.32
C ASP A 90 3.33 20.29 -9.62
N PRO A 91 4.36 21.16 -9.62
CA PRO A 91 5.07 21.60 -10.83
C PRO A 91 6.08 20.59 -11.41
N ARG A 92 5.87 19.27 -11.22
CA ARG A 92 6.77 18.22 -11.69
C ARG A 92 6.15 17.32 -12.77
N ARG A 93 6.29 17.77 -14.03
CA ARG A 93 6.43 16.89 -15.21
C ARG A 93 5.27 15.88 -15.41
N THR A 94 4.09 16.26 -15.89
CA THR A 94 3.80 16.62 -17.30
C THR A 94 4.50 15.80 -18.40
N THR A 95 4.97 14.57 -18.13
CA THR A 95 5.05 13.60 -19.25
C THR A 95 3.63 13.32 -19.72
N GLN A 96 3.24 13.92 -20.84
CA GLN A 96 1.95 13.68 -21.46
C GLN A 96 1.84 12.17 -21.71
N ARG A 97 0.89 11.52 -21.03
CA ARG A 97 0.70 10.07 -21.14
C ARG A 97 0.48 9.73 -22.60
N ASP A 98 1.15 8.69 -23.08
CA ASP A 98 0.86 8.08 -24.36
C ASP A 98 0.32 6.65 -24.16
N PRO A 99 -1.01 6.50 -23.97
CA PRO A 99 -1.64 5.19 -23.90
C PRO A 99 -1.51 4.39 -25.21
N LYS A 100 -1.27 5.02 -26.37
CA LYS A 100 -1.13 4.31 -27.65
C LYS A 100 0.24 3.65 -27.74
N GLU A 101 1.30 4.38 -27.44
CA GLU A 101 2.66 3.84 -27.39
C GLU A 101 2.80 2.84 -26.24
N SER A 102 2.24 3.13 -25.07
CA SER A 102 2.20 2.19 -23.95
C SER A 102 1.52 0.86 -24.32
N ARG A 103 0.38 0.89 -25.04
CA ARG A 103 -0.28 -0.33 -25.57
C ARG A 103 0.59 -1.05 -26.60
N ARG A 104 1.29 -0.32 -27.49
CA ARG A 104 2.20 -0.92 -28.49
C ARG A 104 3.34 -1.67 -27.81
N LEU A 105 4.05 -1.02 -26.89
CA LEU A 105 5.13 -1.59 -26.09
C LEU A 105 4.65 -2.80 -25.27
N SER A 106 3.46 -2.72 -24.67
CA SER A 106 2.87 -3.85 -23.94
C SER A 106 2.57 -5.05 -24.84
N SER A 107 2.09 -4.82 -26.07
CA SER A 107 1.86 -5.90 -27.03
C SER A 107 3.17 -6.55 -27.46
N GLU A 108 4.23 -5.77 -27.68
CA GLU A 108 5.57 -6.29 -27.95
C GLU A 108 6.13 -7.09 -26.77
N ALA A 109 5.94 -6.62 -25.53
CA ALA A 109 6.34 -7.31 -24.32
C ALA A 109 5.66 -8.68 -24.15
N HIS A 110 4.35 -8.77 -24.45
CA HIS A 110 3.64 -10.06 -24.44
C HIS A 110 4.17 -11.03 -25.51
N LYS A 111 4.51 -10.56 -26.71
CA LYS A 111 5.18 -11.38 -27.73
C LYS A 111 6.56 -11.85 -27.25
N ALA A 112 7.32 -10.98 -26.60
CA ALA A 112 8.62 -11.34 -26.01
C ALA A 112 8.46 -12.41 -24.90
N LEU A 113 7.41 -12.35 -24.05
CA LEU A 113 7.10 -13.42 -23.09
C LEU A 113 6.79 -14.75 -23.80
N GLN A 114 5.96 -14.73 -24.84
CA GLN A 114 5.61 -15.93 -25.64
C GLN A 114 6.86 -16.55 -26.30
N SER A 115 7.83 -15.73 -26.71
CA SER A 115 9.13 -16.19 -27.22
C SER A 115 10.16 -16.52 -26.12
N GLY A 116 9.76 -16.60 -24.84
CA GLY A 116 10.64 -16.92 -23.71
C GLY A 116 11.62 -15.81 -23.30
N GLN A 117 11.62 -14.66 -23.99
CA GLN A 117 12.53 -13.53 -23.77
C GLN A 117 12.11 -12.67 -22.56
N ARG A 118 11.96 -13.29 -21.38
CA ARG A 118 11.45 -12.66 -20.14
C ARG A 118 12.16 -11.34 -19.79
N LYS A 119 13.49 -11.26 -19.90
CA LYS A 119 14.25 -10.02 -19.65
C LYS A 119 13.87 -8.87 -20.62
N ARG A 120 13.65 -9.17 -21.91
CA ARG A 120 13.21 -8.17 -22.90
C ARG A 120 11.78 -7.72 -22.62
N ALA A 121 10.91 -8.65 -22.26
CA ALA A 121 9.52 -8.34 -21.91
C ALA A 121 9.44 -7.39 -20.70
N GLU A 122 10.21 -7.65 -19.65
CA GLU A 122 10.33 -6.78 -18.47
C GLU A 122 10.73 -5.35 -18.84
N THR A 123 11.79 -5.19 -19.65
CA THR A 123 12.21 -3.87 -20.16
C THR A 123 11.10 -3.17 -20.95
N LEU A 124 10.43 -3.89 -21.86
CA LEU A 124 9.34 -3.34 -22.67
C LEU A 124 8.11 -2.95 -21.81
N PHE A 125 7.81 -3.71 -20.75
CA PHE A 125 6.76 -3.33 -19.80
C PHE A 125 7.12 -2.09 -18.98
N HIS A 126 8.38 -1.96 -18.53
CA HIS A 126 8.83 -0.74 -17.88
C HIS A 126 8.77 0.49 -18.81
N GLN A 127 9.16 0.33 -20.08
CA GLN A 127 8.99 1.38 -21.09
C GLN A 127 7.50 1.72 -21.31
N ALA A 128 6.62 0.71 -21.35
CA ALA A 128 5.18 0.93 -21.44
C ALA A 128 4.64 1.72 -20.24
N LEU A 129 5.12 1.47 -19.02
CA LEU A 129 4.71 2.23 -17.82
C LEU A 129 5.32 3.64 -17.76
N ALA A 130 6.47 3.87 -18.40
CA ALA A 130 7.01 5.21 -18.59
C ALA A 130 6.15 6.05 -19.55
N ALA A 131 5.59 5.43 -20.59
CA ALA A 131 4.64 6.06 -21.50
C ALA A 131 3.23 6.26 -20.89
N ASP A 132 2.69 5.25 -20.19
CA ASP A 132 1.46 5.37 -19.40
C ASP A 132 1.46 4.43 -18.18
N ASN A 133 1.64 5.02 -16.99
CA ASN A 133 1.69 4.28 -15.73
C ASN A 133 0.36 3.64 -15.30
N ARG A 134 -0.75 3.86 -16.03
CA ARG A 134 -2.06 3.21 -15.81
C ARG A 134 -2.35 2.09 -16.81
N ASN A 135 -1.38 1.68 -17.63
CA ASN A 135 -1.57 0.55 -18.52
C ASN A 135 -1.64 -0.78 -17.73
N GLY A 136 -2.86 -1.27 -17.51
CA GLY A 136 -3.14 -2.53 -16.82
C GLY A 136 -2.46 -3.75 -17.44
N ALA A 137 -2.23 -3.77 -18.77
CA ALA A 137 -1.55 -4.89 -19.43
C ALA A 137 -0.03 -4.89 -19.14
N ALA A 138 0.59 -3.71 -19.00
CA ALA A 138 1.98 -3.63 -18.56
C ALA A 138 2.16 -3.93 -17.07
N LEU A 139 1.22 -3.44 -16.23
CA LEU A 139 1.18 -3.74 -14.81
C LEU A 139 1.02 -5.26 -14.56
N ILE A 140 0.10 -5.92 -15.27
CA ILE A 140 -0.09 -7.36 -15.10
C ILE A 140 1.08 -8.17 -15.68
N GLY A 141 1.71 -7.71 -16.76
CA GLY A 141 2.90 -8.34 -17.32
C GLY A 141 4.08 -8.37 -16.36
N LEU A 142 4.32 -7.27 -15.63
CA LEU A 142 5.32 -7.24 -14.55
C LEU A 142 4.89 -8.09 -13.36
N SER A 143 3.61 -8.06 -12.96
CA SER A 143 3.10 -8.95 -11.92
C SER A 143 3.40 -10.42 -12.22
N ASP A 144 3.12 -10.88 -13.44
CA ASP A 144 3.36 -12.26 -13.87
C ASP A 144 4.86 -12.60 -13.89
N ILE A 145 5.73 -11.68 -14.33
CA ILE A 145 7.20 -11.86 -14.29
C ILE A 145 7.72 -11.97 -12.85
N HIS A 146 7.26 -11.12 -11.93
CA HIS A 146 7.65 -11.19 -10.52
C HIS A 146 7.06 -12.43 -9.83
N PHE A 147 5.84 -12.84 -10.20
CA PHE A 147 5.22 -14.07 -9.71
C PHE A 147 6.00 -15.32 -10.13
N ASP A 148 6.42 -15.40 -11.40
CA ASP A 148 7.30 -16.47 -11.92
C ASP A 148 8.63 -16.55 -11.13
N ARG A 149 9.16 -15.41 -10.69
CA ARG A 149 10.37 -15.32 -9.84
C ARG A 149 10.13 -15.64 -8.36
N SER A 150 8.90 -15.97 -7.97
CA SER A 150 8.47 -16.09 -6.57
C SER A 150 8.60 -14.79 -5.74
N GLU A 151 8.71 -13.63 -6.39
CA GLU A 151 8.75 -12.31 -5.77
C GLU A 151 7.31 -11.82 -5.49
N TYR A 152 6.54 -12.64 -4.78
CA TYR A 152 5.10 -12.46 -4.59
C TYR A 152 4.68 -11.10 -3.98
N PRO A 153 5.43 -10.45 -3.05
CA PRO A 153 5.10 -9.10 -2.58
C PRO A 153 5.15 -8.06 -3.72
N THR A 154 6.13 -8.18 -4.61
CA THR A 154 6.28 -7.31 -5.78
C THR A 154 5.18 -7.58 -6.80
N ALA A 155 4.83 -8.85 -7.02
CA ALA A 155 3.70 -9.23 -7.88
C ALA A 155 2.38 -8.60 -7.40
N VAL A 156 2.07 -8.69 -6.09
CA VAL A 156 0.92 -8.03 -5.48
C VAL A 156 0.92 -6.52 -5.78
N ASN A 157 2.04 -5.82 -5.54
CA ASN A 157 2.12 -4.37 -5.77
C ASN A 157 1.80 -3.95 -7.21
N TYR A 158 2.13 -4.78 -8.21
CA TYR A 158 1.79 -4.53 -9.61
C TYR A 158 0.35 -4.95 -9.95
N ALA A 159 -0.12 -6.09 -9.43
CA ALA A 159 -1.48 -6.57 -9.63
C ALA A 159 -2.53 -5.65 -8.99
N GLU A 160 -2.28 -5.11 -7.79
CA GLU A 160 -3.14 -4.10 -7.15
C GLU A 160 -3.29 -2.86 -8.03
N LYS A 161 -2.19 -2.35 -8.59
CA LYS A 161 -2.22 -1.24 -9.55
C LYS A 161 -2.99 -1.59 -10.83
N ALA A 162 -2.85 -2.82 -11.34
CA ALA A 162 -3.60 -3.28 -12.52
C ALA A 162 -5.11 -3.32 -12.24
N VAL A 163 -5.52 -3.81 -11.08
CA VAL A 163 -6.93 -3.80 -10.64
C VAL A 163 -7.43 -2.37 -10.42
N GLN A 164 -6.65 -1.46 -9.84
CA GLN A 164 -7.01 -0.04 -9.72
C GLN A 164 -7.16 0.64 -11.09
N ALA A 165 -6.31 0.29 -12.06
CA ALA A 165 -6.38 0.80 -13.42
C ALA A 165 -7.56 0.22 -14.24
N SER A 166 -8.02 -0.99 -13.93
CA SER A 166 -9.14 -1.63 -14.63
C SER A 166 -9.97 -2.52 -13.69
N PRO A 167 -10.81 -1.94 -12.80
CA PRO A 167 -11.49 -2.68 -11.73
C PRO A 167 -12.48 -3.76 -12.18
N LYS A 168 -12.93 -3.69 -13.45
CA LYS A 168 -13.84 -4.64 -14.11
C LYS A 168 -13.11 -5.77 -14.84
N ASN A 169 -11.77 -5.76 -14.91
CA ASN A 169 -11.01 -6.85 -15.53
C ASN A 169 -10.88 -8.02 -14.53
N SER A 170 -11.67 -9.07 -14.76
CA SER A 170 -11.69 -10.27 -13.92
C SER A 170 -10.33 -11.00 -13.90
N GLY A 171 -9.59 -11.02 -15.01
CA GLY A 171 -8.26 -11.66 -15.10
C GLY A 171 -7.22 -10.98 -14.20
N TYR A 172 -7.26 -9.66 -14.05
CA TYR A 172 -6.36 -8.94 -13.14
C TYR A 172 -6.64 -9.30 -11.67
N ARG A 173 -7.91 -9.58 -11.33
CA ARG A 173 -8.30 -10.07 -10.00
C ARG A 173 -7.88 -11.50 -9.74
N ILE A 174 -7.95 -12.39 -10.75
CA ILE A 174 -7.36 -13.74 -10.65
C ILE A 174 -5.87 -13.66 -10.31
N ARG A 175 -5.11 -12.82 -11.03
CA ARG A 175 -3.66 -12.63 -10.78
C ARG A 175 -3.35 -12.05 -9.40
N LEU A 176 -4.11 -11.03 -8.97
CA LEU A 176 -3.96 -10.47 -7.62
C LEU A 176 -4.27 -11.53 -6.55
N GLY A 177 -5.35 -12.29 -6.73
CA GLY A 177 -5.72 -13.40 -5.86
C GLY A 177 -4.66 -14.51 -5.81
N ASP A 178 -4.05 -14.86 -6.96
CA ASP A 178 -2.97 -15.85 -7.05
C ASP A 178 -1.72 -15.37 -6.29
N ALA A 179 -1.37 -14.09 -6.42
CA ALA A 179 -0.25 -13.48 -5.69
C ALA A 179 -0.51 -13.44 -4.16
N TYR A 180 -1.73 -13.09 -3.72
CA TYR A 180 -2.12 -13.20 -2.31
C TYR A 180 -2.12 -14.65 -1.80
N PHE A 181 -2.57 -15.61 -2.62
CA PHE A 181 -2.58 -17.03 -2.26
C PHE A 181 -1.16 -17.55 -1.98
N LYS A 182 -0.18 -17.15 -2.80
CA LYS A 182 1.24 -17.49 -2.62
C LYS A 182 1.86 -16.84 -1.38
N LEU A 183 1.36 -15.66 -0.97
CA LEU A 183 1.72 -15.02 0.30
C LEU A 183 0.97 -15.59 1.52
N LEU A 184 0.23 -16.70 1.38
CA LEU A 184 -0.62 -17.29 2.41
C LEU A 184 -1.73 -16.34 2.91
N ARG A 185 -1.98 -15.23 2.21
CA ARG A 185 -3.03 -14.23 2.48
C ARG A 185 -4.37 -14.73 1.94
N TYR A 186 -4.79 -15.91 2.40
CA TYR A 186 -5.93 -16.65 1.85
C TYR A 186 -7.26 -15.89 1.94
N ALA A 187 -7.46 -15.07 2.97
CA ALA A 187 -8.66 -14.22 3.09
C ALA A 187 -8.70 -13.11 2.01
N ASP A 188 -7.55 -12.57 1.61
CA ASP A 188 -7.45 -11.56 0.54
C ASP A 188 -7.61 -12.21 -0.83
N ALA A 189 -6.95 -13.35 -1.03
CA ALA A 189 -7.12 -14.18 -2.22
C ALA A 189 -8.60 -14.55 -2.44
N ARG A 190 -9.32 -14.98 -1.39
CA ARG A 190 -10.75 -15.31 -1.47
C ARG A 190 -11.58 -14.14 -1.99
N ARG A 191 -11.36 -12.94 -1.44
CA ARG A 191 -12.11 -11.73 -1.83
C ARG A 191 -11.91 -11.39 -3.30
N GLU A 192 -10.67 -11.42 -3.79
CA GLU A 192 -10.41 -11.12 -5.21
C GLU A 192 -10.97 -12.20 -6.15
N TYR A 193 -10.94 -13.47 -5.77
CA TYR A 193 -11.60 -14.52 -6.56
C TYR A 193 -13.14 -14.43 -6.51
N GLU A 194 -13.74 -14.07 -5.37
CA GLU A 194 -15.19 -13.81 -5.26
C GLU A 194 -15.62 -12.69 -6.22
N VAL A 195 -14.84 -11.60 -6.31
CA VAL A 195 -15.11 -10.52 -7.27
C VAL A 195 -14.81 -10.95 -8.71
N ALA A 196 -13.73 -11.70 -8.97
CA ALA A 196 -13.45 -12.25 -10.30
C ALA A 196 -14.58 -13.16 -10.81
N LYS A 197 -15.18 -13.96 -9.92
CA LYS A 197 -16.36 -14.79 -10.20
C LYS A 197 -17.59 -13.94 -10.53
N SER A 198 -17.86 -12.88 -9.75
CA SER A 198 -18.98 -11.96 -10.04
C SER A 198 -18.83 -11.22 -11.37
N LEU A 199 -17.59 -11.05 -11.85
CA LEU A 199 -17.26 -10.52 -13.18
C LEU A 199 -17.22 -11.60 -14.28
N GLY A 200 -17.67 -12.83 -13.99
CA GLY A 200 -17.86 -13.91 -14.97
C GLY A 200 -16.62 -14.75 -15.31
N ASN A 201 -15.49 -14.62 -14.59
CA ASN A 201 -14.34 -15.49 -14.82
C ASN A 201 -14.56 -16.87 -14.18
N LYS A 202 -14.43 -17.93 -15.00
CA LYS A 202 -14.66 -19.32 -14.59
C LYS A 202 -13.50 -19.94 -13.79
N GLU A 203 -12.26 -19.46 -13.98
CA GLU A 203 -11.09 -19.93 -13.22
C GLU A 203 -11.23 -19.60 -11.72
N ALA A 204 -12.02 -18.56 -11.39
CA ALA A 204 -12.29 -18.15 -10.03
C ALA A 204 -12.85 -19.29 -9.16
N ASP A 205 -13.67 -20.18 -9.71
CA ASP A 205 -14.24 -21.30 -8.96
C ASP A 205 -13.17 -22.31 -8.52
N ASP A 206 -12.25 -22.68 -9.41
CA ASP A 206 -11.11 -23.55 -9.09
C ASP A 206 -10.18 -22.93 -8.04
N ARG A 207 -10.00 -21.60 -8.10
CA ARG A 207 -9.16 -20.88 -7.13
C ARG A 207 -9.85 -20.72 -5.78
N LEU A 208 -11.16 -20.51 -5.75
CA LEU A 208 -11.97 -20.51 -4.53
C LEU A 208 -11.96 -21.88 -3.84
N ALA A 209 -12.06 -22.98 -4.58
CA ALA A 209 -11.93 -24.32 -4.03
C ALA A 209 -10.56 -24.52 -3.34
N LYS A 210 -9.47 -24.11 -4.01
CA LYS A 210 -8.11 -24.16 -3.44
C LYS A 210 -7.95 -23.29 -2.19
N VAL A 211 -8.58 -22.11 -2.15
CA VAL A 211 -8.56 -21.23 -0.96
C VAL A 211 -9.34 -21.82 0.21
N LYS A 212 -10.54 -22.36 -0.03
CA LYS A 212 -11.38 -22.98 1.00
C LYS A 212 -10.64 -24.11 1.72
N ALA A 213 -10.05 -25.03 0.95
CA ALA A 213 -9.20 -26.10 1.47
C ALA A 213 -8.02 -25.61 2.32
N ARG A 214 -7.45 -24.42 2.04
CA ARG A 214 -6.37 -23.81 2.85
C ARG A 214 -6.88 -23.06 4.09
N LEU A 215 -8.15 -22.65 4.10
CA LEU A 215 -8.82 -21.99 5.23
C LEU A 215 -9.48 -22.99 6.20
N GLY A 216 -9.45 -24.30 5.90
CA GLY A 216 -10.07 -25.33 6.73
C GLY A 216 -11.60 -25.24 6.77
N LYS A 217 -12.23 -24.87 5.65
CA LYS A 217 -13.68 -24.70 5.48
C LYS A 217 -14.17 -25.29 4.16
#